data_AF-A0A7X7D0H6-F1
#
_entry.id   AF-A0A7X7D0H6-F1
#
_cell.length_a   1.000
_cell.length_b   1.000
_cell.length_c   1.000
_cell.angle_alpha   90.00
_cell.angle_beta   90.00
_cell.angle_gamma   90.00
#
_symmetry.space_group_name_H-M   'P 1'
#
loop_
_entity.id
_entity.type
_entity.pdbx_description
1 polymer ?
#
loop_
_entity_poly.entity_id
_entity_poly.type
_entity_poly.pdbx_seq_one_letter_code
_entity_poly.pdbx_strand_id
1 'polypeptide(L)'
;MDRGKALSVLEITLSSALILAVLCGIGVRYLEGPDAFRYYVREDGPVEYATAFFLFAGSLVALCRAVTCCRGKRHLPILTWSVLAFLFFFAAGDEISWGQRILGLESGEFFLKHNKQEEINIHNLIIAGKNLNIIIFSRLVILALLFYFIVFPLLVRKPGFIRNLVARFGLPLPSVRHIIIMGVSTVLIAVIAMAKGSELNELAFSVIFFMIFLNPVIVGRG
;
A
#
# COMPACT_ATOMS: atom_id res chain seq x y z
N MET A 1 11.38 -4.19 -27.09
CA MET A 1 11.88 -4.60 -25.76
C MET A 1 10.95 -5.67 -25.22
N ASP A 2 11.48 -6.81 -24.78
CA ASP A 2 10.66 -7.89 -24.20
C ASP A 2 9.89 -7.36 -22.96
N ARG A 3 8.58 -7.59 -22.91
CA ARG A 3 7.69 -7.14 -21.82
C ARG A 3 8.22 -7.56 -20.45
N GLY A 4 8.85 -8.74 -20.36
CA GLY A 4 9.47 -9.22 -19.12
C GLY A 4 10.67 -8.38 -18.68
N LYS A 5 11.52 -7.94 -19.62
CA LYS A 5 12.67 -7.07 -19.33
C LYS A 5 12.20 -5.69 -18.85
N ALA A 6 11.17 -5.13 -19.50
CA ALA A 6 10.60 -3.83 -19.12
C ALA A 6 10.06 -3.84 -17.68
N LEU A 7 9.30 -4.89 -17.32
CA LEU A 7 8.76 -5.05 -15.97
C LEU A 7 9.86 -5.22 -14.93
N SER A 8 10.91 -6.01 -15.23
CA SER A 8 12.03 -6.17 -14.31
C SER A 8 12.81 -4.88 -14.09
N VAL A 9 13.01 -4.06 -15.14
CA VAL A 9 13.67 -2.75 -15.00
C VAL A 9 12.82 -1.82 -14.13
N LEU A 10 11.51 -1.78 -14.36
CA LEU A 10 10.58 -0.98 -13.57
C LEU A 10 10.60 -1.39 -12.09
N GLU A 11 10.52 -2.69 -11.79
CA GLU A 11 10.60 -3.21 -10.42
C GLU A 11 11.89 -2.78 -9.73
N ILE A 12 13.04 -2.90 -10.41
CA ILE A 12 14.34 -2.50 -9.85
C ILE A 12 14.37 -1.00 -9.60
N THR A 13 13.91 -0.18 -10.54
CA THR A 13 13.89 1.28 -10.40
C THR A 13 13.01 1.71 -9.23
N LEU A 14 11.78 1.18 -9.12
CA LEU A 14 10.87 1.52 -8.03
C LEU A 14 11.38 1.04 -6.68
N SER A 15 11.96 -0.16 -6.63
CA SER A 15 12.56 -0.69 -5.40
C SER A 15 13.74 0.16 -4.94
N SER A 16 14.60 0.58 -5.89
CA SER A 16 15.75 1.43 -5.60
C SER A 16 15.31 2.82 -5.12
N ALA A 17 14.29 3.40 -5.76
CA ALA A 17 13.71 4.68 -5.35
C ALA A 17 13.09 4.61 -3.95
N LEU A 18 12.37 3.53 -3.64
CA LEU A 18 11.80 3.30 -2.31
C LEU A 18 12.90 3.20 -1.24
N ILE A 19 13.92 2.37 -1.48
CA ILE A 19 15.03 2.23 -0.52
C ILE A 19 15.75 3.55 -0.33
N LEU A 20 16.00 4.31 -1.40
CA LEU A 20 16.60 5.63 -1.30
C LEU A 20 15.74 6.60 -0.47
N ALA A 21 14.42 6.64 -0.69
CA ALA A 21 13.51 7.47 0.11
C ALA A 21 13.55 7.10 1.60
N VAL A 22 13.58 5.81 1.94
CA VAL A 22 13.72 5.35 3.32
C VAL A 22 15.07 5.75 3.91
N LEU A 23 16.17 5.57 3.18
CA LEU A 23 17.50 5.96 3.62
C LEU A 23 17.62 7.48 3.82
N CYS A 24 16.99 8.29 2.95
CA CYS A 24 16.86 9.73 3.15
C CYS A 24 16.09 10.04 4.43
N GLY A 25 14.97 9.36 4.69
CA GLY A 25 14.21 9.51 5.93
C GLY A 25 15.04 9.19 7.19
N ILE A 26 15.84 8.12 7.15
CA ILE A 26 16.80 7.79 8.21
C ILE A 26 17.85 8.91 8.35
N GLY A 27 18.43 9.36 7.24
CA GLY A 27 19.39 10.46 7.21
C GLY A 27 18.86 11.73 7.86
N VAL A 28 17.69 12.20 7.42
CA VAL A 28 16.99 13.38 8.01
C VAL A 28 16.78 13.17 9.51
N ARG A 29 16.31 11.99 9.93
CA ARG A 29 16.07 11.69 11.34
C ARG A 29 17.34 11.78 12.21
N TYR A 30 18.47 11.27 11.74
CA TYR A 30 19.69 11.14 12.55
C TYR A 30 20.67 12.30 12.37
N LEU A 31 20.62 13.01 11.25
CA LEU A 31 21.50 14.16 10.96
C LEU A 31 20.85 15.50 11.30
N GLU A 32 19.55 15.66 11.03
CA GLU A 32 18.83 16.93 11.22
C GLU A 32 17.89 16.90 12.44
N GLY A 33 17.42 15.72 12.83
CA GLY A 33 16.70 15.49 14.08
C GLY A 33 15.21 15.16 13.90
N PRO A 34 14.47 14.98 15.02
CA PRO A 34 13.09 14.50 15.00
C PRO A 34 12.09 15.44 14.32
N ASP A 35 12.28 16.76 14.43
CA ASP A 35 11.34 17.74 13.84
C ASP A 35 11.52 17.86 12.33
N ALA A 36 12.76 17.82 11.84
CA ALA A 36 13.06 17.72 10.42
C ALA A 36 12.45 16.44 9.82
N PHE A 37 12.53 15.31 10.54
CA PHE A 37 11.88 14.08 10.11
C PHE A 37 10.36 14.24 10.04
N ARG A 38 9.71 14.80 11.06
CA ARG A 38 8.26 15.08 11.02
C ARG A 38 7.86 15.97 9.85
N TYR A 39 8.71 16.93 9.48
CA TYR A 39 8.49 17.76 8.30
C TYR A 39 8.67 16.98 6.99
N TYR A 40 9.65 16.07 6.92
CA TYR A 40 9.87 15.22 5.75
C TYR A 40 8.66 14.30 5.44
N VAL A 41 8.08 13.69 6.48
CA VAL A 41 6.88 12.84 6.40
C VAL A 41 5.60 13.58 6.81
N ARG A 42 5.53 14.89 6.59
CA ARG A 42 4.34 15.68 6.92
C ARG A 42 3.16 15.32 6.03
N GLU A 43 1.96 15.61 6.53
CA GLU A 43 0.72 15.68 5.74
C GLU A 43 0.90 16.71 4.61
N ASP A 44 0.32 16.45 3.44
CA ASP A 44 0.60 17.14 2.17
C ASP A 44 2.09 17.13 1.78
N GLY A 45 2.82 16.15 2.32
CA GLY A 45 4.22 15.95 2.02
C GLY A 45 4.42 15.12 0.74
N PRO A 46 5.66 15.10 0.22
CA PRO A 46 6.00 14.27 -0.94
C PRO A 46 5.75 12.77 -0.67
N VAL A 47 5.86 12.31 0.59
CA VAL A 47 5.61 10.92 0.98
C VAL A 47 4.13 10.56 0.84
N GLU A 48 3.22 11.36 1.41
CA GLU A 48 1.77 11.15 1.32
C GLU A 48 1.29 11.18 -0.15
N TYR A 49 1.71 12.18 -0.93
CA TYR A 49 1.36 12.24 -2.36
C TYR A 49 1.91 11.05 -3.15
N ALA A 50 3.11 10.56 -2.82
CA ALA A 50 3.64 9.36 -3.44
C ALA A 50 2.83 8.11 -3.04
N THR A 51 2.46 7.98 -1.76
CA THR A 51 1.59 6.89 -1.28
C THR A 51 0.27 6.90 -2.03
N ALA A 52 -0.43 8.03 -2.07
CA ALA A 52 -1.69 8.20 -2.78
C ALA A 52 -1.55 7.90 -4.27
N PHE A 53 -0.46 8.36 -4.91
CA PHE A 53 -0.18 8.06 -6.31
C PHE A 53 -0.04 6.56 -6.58
N PHE A 54 0.75 5.84 -5.78
CA PHE A 54 0.95 4.40 -5.97
C PHE A 54 -0.29 3.59 -5.62
N LEU A 55 -1.09 4.01 -4.62
CA LEU A 55 -2.39 3.42 -4.34
C LEU A 55 -3.35 3.59 -5.52
N PHE A 56 -3.44 4.81 -6.08
CA PHE A 56 -4.28 5.09 -7.23
C PHE A 56 -3.82 4.34 -8.48
N ALA A 57 -2.52 4.36 -8.77
CA ALA A 57 -1.94 3.58 -9.87
C ALA A 57 -2.20 2.08 -9.70
N GLY A 58 -2.10 1.56 -8.47
CA GLY A 58 -2.47 0.19 -8.12
C GLY A 58 -3.94 -0.11 -8.42
N SER A 59 -4.85 0.80 -8.07
CA SER A 59 -6.27 0.70 -8.41
C SER A 59 -6.50 0.61 -9.92
N LEU A 60 -5.83 1.45 -10.72
CA LEU A 60 -5.94 1.41 -12.18
C LEU A 60 -5.44 0.09 -12.76
N VAL A 61 -4.31 -0.42 -12.27
CA VAL A 61 -3.79 -1.73 -12.71
C VAL A 61 -4.77 -2.84 -12.35
N ALA A 62 -5.34 -2.83 -11.14
CA ALA A 62 -6.35 -3.79 -10.72
C ALA A 62 -7.62 -3.72 -11.58
N LEU A 63 -8.08 -2.52 -11.93
CA LEU A 63 -9.20 -2.32 -12.84
C LEU A 63 -8.92 -2.88 -14.24
N CYS A 64 -7.74 -2.61 -14.81
CA CYS A 64 -7.33 -3.18 -16.09
C CYS A 64 -7.28 -4.73 -16.05
N ARG A 65 -6.84 -5.31 -14.92
CA ARG A 65 -6.84 -6.77 -14.70
C ARG A 65 -8.26 -7.34 -14.64
N ALA A 66 -9.18 -6.65 -13.96
CA ALA A 66 -10.60 -7.02 -13.94
C ALA A 66 -11.19 -7.04 -15.36
N VAL A 67 -10.98 -5.97 -16.13
CA VAL A 67 -11.43 -5.87 -17.53
C VAL A 67 -10.85 -7.00 -18.40
N THR A 68 -9.56 -7.33 -18.22
CA THR A 68 -8.92 -8.43 -18.94
C THR A 68 -9.55 -9.78 -18.56
N CYS A 69 -9.89 -9.99 -17.29
CA CYS A 69 -10.56 -11.21 -16.83
C CYS A 69 -12.00 -11.34 -17.33
N CYS A 70 -12.72 -10.23 -17.54
CA CYS A 70 -14.04 -10.21 -18.18
C CYS A 70 -13.99 -10.82 -19.59
N ARG A 71 -12.96 -10.48 -20.38
CA ARG A 71 -12.76 -11.03 -21.73
C ARG A 71 -12.54 -12.55 -21.72
N GLY A 72 -11.96 -13.07 -20.64
CA GLY A 72 -11.76 -14.50 -20.42
C GLY A 72 -12.91 -15.22 -19.71
N LYS A 73 -14.05 -14.55 -19.45
CA LYS A 73 -15.22 -15.10 -18.74
C LYS A 73 -14.91 -15.72 -17.37
N ARG A 74 -13.92 -15.18 -16.64
CA ARG A 74 -13.50 -15.67 -15.31
C ARG A 74 -14.14 -14.87 -14.18
N HIS A 75 -15.34 -15.26 -13.73
CA HIS A 75 -16.14 -14.50 -12.74
C HIS A 75 -15.43 -14.20 -11.41
N LEU A 76 -14.74 -15.17 -10.81
CA LEU A 76 -14.13 -14.98 -9.48
C LEU A 76 -12.89 -14.06 -9.50
N PRO A 77 -11.96 -14.18 -10.47
CA PRO A 77 -10.91 -13.17 -10.66
C PRO A 77 -11.43 -11.77 -10.95
N ILE A 78 -12.54 -11.63 -11.69
CA ILE A 78 -13.17 -10.32 -11.89
C ILE A 78 -13.55 -9.72 -10.54
N LEU A 79 -14.26 -10.49 -9.70
CA LEU A 79 -14.63 -10.04 -8.35
C LEU A 79 -13.41 -9.63 -7.53
N THR A 80 -12.37 -10.47 -7.49
CA THR A 80 -11.12 -10.16 -6.78
C THR A 80 -10.50 -8.85 -7.25
N TRP A 81 -10.28 -8.69 -8.55
CA TRP A 81 -9.63 -7.50 -9.09
C TRP A 81 -10.49 -6.24 -8.95
N SER A 82 -11.83 -6.35 -9.07
CA SER A 82 -12.74 -5.23 -8.82
C SER A 82 -12.74 -4.79 -7.37
N VAL A 83 -12.72 -5.72 -6.41
CA VAL A 83 -12.63 -5.40 -4.98
C VAL A 83 -11.29 -4.74 -4.67
N LEU A 84 -10.18 -5.27 -5.19
CA LEU A 84 -8.86 -4.66 -5.02
C LEU A 84 -8.79 -3.24 -5.63
N ALA A 85 -9.37 -3.04 -6.82
CA ALA A 85 -9.44 -1.73 -7.45
C ALA A 85 -10.20 -0.72 -6.59
N PHE A 86 -11.38 -1.11 -6.08
CA PHE A 86 -12.17 -0.27 -5.20
C PHE A 86 -11.44 0.06 -3.88
N LEU A 87 -10.86 -0.93 -3.21
CA LEU A 87 -10.15 -0.73 -1.94
C LEU A 87 -8.95 0.20 -2.10
N PHE A 88 -8.16 0.04 -3.17
CA PHE A 88 -7.00 0.89 -3.43
C PHE A 88 -7.39 2.30 -3.88
N PHE A 89 -8.50 2.45 -4.62
CA PHE A 89 -9.04 3.76 -4.96
C PHE A 89 -9.50 4.51 -3.71
N PHE A 90 -10.23 3.80 -2.84
CA PHE A 90 -10.70 4.35 -1.58
C PHE A 90 -9.53 4.78 -0.69
N ALA A 91 -8.52 3.90 -0.53
CA ALA A 91 -7.32 4.22 0.25
C ALA A 91 -6.56 5.41 -0.33
N ALA A 92 -6.40 5.49 -1.66
CA ALA A 92 -5.77 6.63 -2.31
C ALA A 92 -6.53 7.94 -2.06
N GLY A 93 -7.87 7.88 -2.13
CA GLY A 93 -8.73 9.03 -1.83
C GLY A 93 -8.58 9.45 -0.37
N ASP A 94 -8.64 8.50 0.56
CA ASP A 94 -8.54 8.77 2.00
C ASP A 94 -7.19 9.42 2.37
N GLU A 95 -6.10 8.96 1.74
CA GLU A 95 -4.73 9.48 1.92
C GLU A 95 -4.60 10.98 1.57
N ILE A 96 -5.34 11.48 0.58
CA ILE A 96 -5.34 12.91 0.19
C ILE A 96 -6.62 13.63 0.60
N SER A 97 -7.32 13.11 1.61
CA SER A 97 -8.56 13.68 2.13
C SER A 97 -9.61 13.93 1.05
N TRP A 98 -9.75 12.96 0.14
CA TRP A 98 -10.62 12.98 -1.03
C TRP A 98 -10.44 14.21 -1.94
N GLY A 99 -9.25 14.81 -1.92
CA GLY A 99 -8.95 16.03 -2.67
C GLY A 99 -9.55 17.29 -2.05
N GLN A 100 -10.01 17.26 -0.80
CA GLN A 100 -10.59 18.41 -0.09
C GLN A 100 -9.74 19.67 -0.25
N ARG A 101 -8.44 19.56 0.00
CA ARG A 101 -7.49 20.70 -0.06
C ARG A 101 -7.26 21.18 -1.49
N ILE A 102 -7.24 20.27 -2.46
CA ILE A 102 -7.06 20.58 -3.88
C ILE A 102 -8.30 21.30 -4.44
N LEU A 103 -9.49 20.87 -4.00
CA LEU A 103 -10.78 21.37 -4.47
C LEU A 103 -11.35 22.51 -3.60
N GLY A 104 -10.66 22.89 -2.52
CA GLY A 104 -11.12 23.93 -1.60
C GLY A 104 -12.44 23.58 -0.89
N LEU A 105 -12.67 22.29 -0.62
CA LEU A 105 -13.88 21.83 0.05
C LEU A 105 -13.80 22.11 1.55
N GLU A 106 -14.90 22.60 2.11
CA GLU A 106 -15.05 22.78 3.56
C GLU A 106 -15.48 21.46 4.21
N SER A 107 -15.00 21.24 5.44
CA SER A 107 -15.43 20.10 6.25
C SER A 107 -16.79 20.35 6.89
N GLY A 108 -17.66 19.34 6.82
CA GLY A 108 -18.92 19.36 7.56
C GLY A 108 -18.69 19.25 9.08
N GLU A 109 -19.72 19.63 9.86
CA GLU A 109 -19.68 19.65 11.33
C GLU A 109 -19.17 18.34 11.96
N PHE A 110 -19.49 17.19 11.34
CA PHE A 110 -19.01 15.90 11.80
C PHE A 110 -17.48 15.82 11.81
N PHE A 111 -16.84 16.22 10.72
CA PHE A 111 -15.38 16.15 10.56
C PHE A 111 -14.68 17.24 11.37
N LEU A 112 -15.26 18.44 11.48
CA LEU A 112 -14.75 19.49 12.38
C LEU A 112 -14.69 19.01 13.84
N LYS A 113 -15.64 18.17 14.26
CA LYS A 113 -15.72 17.68 15.64
C LYS A 113 -14.92 16.39 15.89
N HIS A 114 -14.77 15.53 14.88
CA HIS A 114 -14.22 14.17 15.07
C HIS A 114 -12.99 13.87 14.22
N ASN A 115 -12.52 14.76 13.36
CA ASN A 115 -11.28 14.59 12.63
C ASN A 115 -10.19 15.48 13.25
N LYS A 116 -8.99 14.92 13.46
CA LYS A 116 -7.86 15.63 14.08
C LYS A 116 -7.40 16.86 13.28
N GLN A 117 -7.57 16.81 11.96
CA GLN A 117 -7.10 17.80 11.00
C GLN A 117 -8.25 18.53 10.31
N GLU A 118 -9.48 18.36 10.80
CA GLU A 118 -10.67 18.96 10.19
C GLU A 118 -10.82 18.52 8.72
N GLU A 119 -10.47 17.27 8.42
CA GLU A 119 -10.49 16.69 7.07
C GLU A 119 -11.67 15.73 6.85
N ILE A 120 -12.08 15.56 5.60
CA ILE A 120 -13.17 14.65 5.19
C ILE A 120 -12.71 13.19 5.01
N ASN A 121 -11.49 12.84 5.41
CA ASN A 121 -11.02 11.45 5.43
C ASN A 121 -11.43 10.71 6.72
N ILE A 122 -11.37 9.39 6.61
CA ILE A 122 -11.51 8.47 7.74
C ILE A 122 -10.17 8.29 8.45
N HIS A 123 -9.05 8.35 7.71
CA HIS A 123 -7.69 8.19 8.24
C HIS A 123 -7.39 9.08 9.45
N ASN A 124 -7.85 10.34 9.46
CA ASN A 124 -7.61 11.29 10.56
C ASN A 124 -8.73 11.37 11.61
N LEU A 125 -9.73 10.48 11.57
CA LEU A 125 -10.78 10.43 12.59
C LEU A 125 -10.24 10.06 13.97
N ILE A 126 -10.79 10.67 15.00
CA ILE A 126 -10.53 10.37 16.40
C ILE A 126 -11.65 9.47 16.91
N ILE A 127 -11.32 8.20 17.18
CA ILE A 127 -12.26 7.24 17.77
C ILE A 127 -11.75 6.86 19.16
N ALA A 128 -12.62 7.01 20.17
CA ALA A 128 -12.28 6.76 21.58
C ALA A 128 -11.00 7.49 22.06
N GLY A 129 -10.82 8.74 21.61
CA GLY A 129 -9.68 9.58 22.00
C GLY A 129 -8.34 9.22 21.34
N LYS A 130 -8.34 8.31 20.35
CA LYS A 130 -7.14 7.94 19.57
C LYS A 130 -7.39 8.16 18.09
N ASN A 131 -6.35 8.57 17.38
CA ASN A 131 -6.40 8.68 15.92
C ASN A 131 -6.57 7.27 15.31
N LEU A 132 -7.55 7.14 14.42
CA LEU A 132 -7.92 5.91 13.75
C LEU A 132 -6.78 5.36 12.90
N ASN A 133 -6.02 6.21 12.19
CA ASN A 133 -4.78 5.81 11.51
C ASN A 133 -3.89 5.02 12.49
N ILE A 134 -3.61 5.60 13.66
CA ILE A 134 -2.77 4.94 14.68
C ILE A 134 -3.37 3.60 15.12
N ILE A 135 -4.69 3.48 15.28
CA ILE A 135 -5.31 2.20 15.68
C ILE A 135 -5.21 1.15 14.56
N ILE A 136 -5.61 1.50 13.34
CA ILE A 136 -5.66 0.60 12.19
C ILE A 136 -4.24 0.15 11.80
N PHE A 137 -3.30 1.11 11.72
CA PHE A 137 -1.93 0.85 11.30
C PHE A 137 -0.99 0.36 12.41
N SER A 138 -1.28 0.57 13.70
CA SER A 138 -0.36 0.08 14.75
C SER A 138 -0.36 -1.43 14.96
N ARG A 139 -1.43 -2.15 14.60
CA ARG A 139 -1.54 -3.59 14.95
C ARG A 139 -2.21 -4.44 13.89
N LEU A 140 -3.40 -4.07 13.43
CA LEU A 140 -4.22 -4.97 12.62
C LEU A 140 -3.69 -5.07 11.19
N VAL A 141 -3.36 -3.94 10.56
CA VAL A 141 -2.78 -3.91 9.20
C VAL A 141 -1.41 -4.59 9.19
N ILE A 142 -0.54 -4.32 10.15
CA ILE A 142 0.77 -4.98 10.24
C ILE A 142 0.62 -6.51 10.33
N LEU A 143 -0.28 -7.02 11.17
CA LEU A 143 -0.53 -8.45 11.27
C LEU A 143 -1.08 -9.05 9.97
N ALA A 144 -2.02 -8.36 9.32
CA ALA A 144 -2.57 -8.80 8.03
C ALA A 144 -1.49 -8.84 6.94
N LEU A 145 -0.59 -7.85 6.92
CA LEU A 145 0.51 -7.78 5.97
C LEU A 145 1.58 -8.84 6.25
N LEU A 146 1.97 -9.06 7.50
CA LEU A 146 2.86 -10.16 7.88
C LEU A 146 2.27 -11.52 7.46
N PHE A 147 0.97 -11.71 7.67
CA PHE A 147 0.28 -12.89 7.19
C PHE A 147 0.35 -12.99 5.66
N TYR A 148 0.02 -11.93 4.92
CA TYR A 148 0.01 -11.93 3.45
C TYR A 148 1.39 -12.12 2.81
N PHE A 149 2.46 -11.54 3.37
CA PHE A 149 3.82 -11.62 2.80
C PHE A 149 4.58 -12.87 3.24
N ILE A 150 4.33 -13.40 4.44
CA ILE A 150 5.11 -14.51 5.01
C ILE A 150 4.29 -15.80 5.04
N VAL A 151 3.18 -15.80 5.77
CA VAL A 151 2.42 -17.03 6.04
C VAL A 151 1.69 -17.50 4.78
N PHE A 152 1.03 -16.58 4.08
CA PHE A 152 0.15 -16.89 2.96
C PHE A 152 0.90 -17.53 1.77
N PRO A 153 2.07 -17.03 1.32
CA PRO A 153 2.82 -17.68 0.24
C PRO A 153 3.33 -19.08 0.64
N LEU A 154 3.64 -19.31 1.92
CA LEU A 154 4.03 -20.63 2.43
C LEU A 154 2.86 -21.62 2.40
N LEU A 155 1.66 -21.18 2.78
CA LEU A 155 0.45 -22.00 2.72
C LEU A 155 0.08 -22.39 1.27
N VAL A 156 0.31 -21.49 0.31
CA VAL A 156 -0.04 -21.72 -1.10
C VAL A 156 0.96 -22.64 -1.82
N ARG A 157 2.20 -22.79 -1.31
CA ARG A 157 3.19 -23.72 -1.88
C ARG A 157 2.76 -25.18 -1.82
N LYS A 158 1.95 -25.56 -0.82
CA LYS A 158 1.49 -26.94 -0.66
C LYS A 158 0.24 -27.17 -1.53
N PRO A 159 0.13 -28.30 -2.25
CA PRO A 159 -1.12 -28.67 -2.90
C PRO A 159 -2.21 -28.85 -1.84
N GLY A 160 -3.42 -28.33 -2.11
CA GLY A 160 -4.52 -28.42 -1.17
C GLY A 160 -5.59 -27.34 -1.35
N PHE A 161 -6.50 -27.27 -0.37
CA PHE A 161 -7.67 -26.38 -0.39
C PHE A 161 -7.30 -24.90 -0.60
N ILE A 162 -6.30 -24.40 0.14
CA ILE A 162 -5.88 -22.99 0.07
C ILE A 162 -5.36 -22.65 -1.32
N ARG A 163 -4.45 -23.47 -1.88
CA ARG A 163 -3.91 -23.29 -3.24
C ARG A 163 -5.02 -23.26 -4.29
N ASN A 164 -6.00 -24.17 -4.17
CA ASN A 164 -7.13 -24.23 -5.09
C ASN A 164 -8.02 -23.00 -4.98
N LEU A 165 -8.25 -22.47 -3.77
CA LEU A 165 -9.00 -21.24 -3.56
C LEU A 165 -8.26 -20.04 -4.19
N VAL A 166 -6.96 -19.92 -3.95
CA VAL A 166 -6.11 -18.87 -4.56
C VAL A 166 -6.15 -18.93 -6.08
N ALA A 167 -5.99 -20.12 -6.68
CA ALA A 167 -6.06 -20.29 -8.14
C ALA A 167 -7.46 -19.99 -8.70
N ARG A 168 -8.52 -20.30 -7.94
CA ARG A 168 -9.92 -20.07 -8.33
C ARG A 168 -10.27 -18.58 -8.32
N PHE A 169 -9.89 -17.87 -7.25
CA PHE A 169 -10.08 -16.43 -7.12
C PHE A 169 -9.03 -15.62 -7.91
N GLY A 170 -7.93 -16.24 -8.33
CA GLY A 170 -6.86 -15.54 -9.04
C GLY A 170 -6.20 -14.46 -8.18
N LEU A 171 -6.06 -14.73 -6.87
CA LEU A 171 -5.47 -13.77 -5.94
C LEU A 171 -4.02 -13.46 -6.35
N PRO A 172 -3.64 -12.18 -6.46
CA PRO A 172 -2.26 -11.82 -6.74
C PRO A 172 -1.39 -12.16 -5.53
N LEU A 173 -0.26 -12.82 -5.76
CA LEU A 173 0.71 -13.15 -4.73
C LEU A 173 2.01 -12.39 -4.92
N PRO A 174 2.71 -12.05 -3.81
CA PRO A 174 4.02 -11.45 -3.88
C PRO A 174 5.05 -12.45 -4.41
N SER A 175 5.99 -11.95 -5.21
CA SER A 175 7.20 -12.69 -5.56
C SER A 175 8.16 -12.68 -4.38
N VAL A 176 9.18 -13.56 -4.41
CA VAL A 176 10.25 -13.54 -3.40
C VAL A 176 10.96 -12.18 -3.35
N ARG A 177 11.09 -11.51 -4.50
CA ARG A 177 11.66 -10.15 -4.57
C ARG A 177 10.82 -9.16 -3.78
N HIS A 178 9.49 -9.15 -3.99
CA HIS A 178 8.58 -8.28 -3.24
C HIS A 178 8.68 -8.51 -1.72
N ILE A 179 8.77 -9.77 -1.29
CA ILE A 179 8.92 -10.13 0.13
C ILE A 179 10.25 -9.60 0.68
N ILE A 180 11.36 -9.76 -0.05
CA ILE A 180 12.68 -9.27 0.38
C ILE A 180 12.67 -7.75 0.48
N ILE A 181 12.19 -7.05 -0.55
CA ILE A 181 12.15 -5.57 -0.57
C ILE A 181 11.27 -5.04 0.56
N MET A 182 10.12 -5.68 0.81
CA MET A 182 9.26 -5.36 1.95
C MET A 182 10.01 -5.52 3.27
N GLY A 183 10.60 -6.69 3.51
CA GLY A 183 11.32 -6.98 4.75
C GLY A 183 12.47 -6.01 5.00
N VAL A 184 13.29 -5.74 3.98
CA VAL A 184 14.39 -4.76 4.07
C VAL A 184 13.86 -3.36 4.37
N SER A 185 12.82 -2.91 3.66
CA SER A 185 12.23 -1.59 3.88
C SER A 185 11.67 -1.46 5.31
N THR A 186 10.91 -2.45 5.78
CA THR A 186 10.36 -2.46 7.15
C THR A 186 11.46 -2.45 8.21
N VAL A 187 12.53 -3.23 8.04
CA VAL A 187 13.67 -3.24 8.97
C VAL A 187 14.37 -1.89 8.99
N LEU A 188 14.62 -1.29 7.82
CA LEU A 188 15.24 0.04 7.73
C LEU A 188 14.35 1.12 8.38
N ILE A 189 13.05 1.11 8.11
CA ILE A 189 12.10 2.05 8.71
C ILE A 189 12.02 1.88 10.23
N ALA A 190 12.11 0.64 10.74
CA ALA A 190 12.12 0.38 12.18
C ALA A 190 13.28 1.06 12.90
N VAL A 191 14.41 1.30 12.22
CA VAL A 191 15.57 2.04 12.78
C VAL A 191 15.18 3.46 13.16
N ILE A 192 14.27 4.13 12.43
CA ILE A 192 13.84 5.51 12.70
C ILE A 192 13.27 5.67 14.13
N ALA A 193 12.68 4.60 14.68
CA ALA A 193 12.16 4.52 16.04
C ALA A 193 11.21 5.68 16.42
N MET A 194 10.38 6.12 15.47
CA MET A 194 9.35 7.15 15.66
C MET A 194 8.00 6.68 15.15
N ALA A 195 6.92 7.08 15.82
CA ALA A 195 5.56 6.75 15.38
C ALA A 195 5.28 7.22 13.94
N LYS A 196 5.73 8.42 13.56
CA LYS A 196 5.57 8.96 12.20
C LYS A 196 6.43 8.23 11.15
N GLY A 197 7.23 7.24 11.55
CA GLY A 197 7.82 6.28 10.61
C GLY A 197 6.79 5.38 9.94
N SER A 198 5.53 5.32 10.43
CA SER A 198 4.43 4.62 9.76
C SER A 198 4.17 5.13 8.34
N GLU A 199 4.35 6.44 8.09
CA GLU A 199 4.17 7.06 6.76
C GLU A 199 5.08 6.42 5.70
N LEU A 200 6.32 6.12 6.07
CA LEU A 200 7.25 5.42 5.16
C LEU A 200 6.88 3.95 4.99
N ASN A 201 6.23 3.33 5.97
CA ASN A 201 5.68 1.99 5.79
C ASN A 201 4.49 2.02 4.83
N GLU A 202 3.62 3.03 4.92
CA GLU A 202 2.49 3.25 4.00
C GLU A 202 2.98 3.45 2.56
N LEU A 203 4.04 4.24 2.38
CA LEU A 203 4.73 4.36 1.09
C LEU A 203 5.31 3.02 0.61
N ALA A 204 5.99 2.27 1.47
CA ALA A 204 6.54 0.97 1.10
C ALA A 204 5.43 -0.02 0.70
N PHE A 205 4.32 -0.04 1.43
CA PHE A 205 3.16 -0.87 1.13
C PHE A 205 2.54 -0.52 -0.23
N SER A 206 2.27 0.76 -0.49
CA SER A 206 1.66 1.20 -1.74
C SER A 206 2.53 0.87 -2.96
N VAL A 207 3.84 1.14 -2.90
CA VAL A 207 4.80 0.83 -3.97
C VAL A 207 4.87 -0.68 -4.22
N ILE A 208 4.95 -1.49 -3.17
CA ILE A 208 5.12 -2.95 -3.31
C ILE A 208 3.83 -3.59 -3.81
N PHE A 209 2.66 -3.19 -3.33
CA PHE A 209 1.38 -3.68 -3.87
C PHE A 209 1.18 -3.29 -5.33
N PHE A 210 1.58 -2.08 -5.71
CA PHE A 210 1.59 -1.67 -7.12
C PHE A 210 2.45 -2.62 -7.98
N MET A 211 3.68 -2.94 -7.54
CA MET A 211 4.53 -3.91 -8.22
C MET A 211 3.91 -5.32 -8.25
N ILE A 212 3.27 -5.77 -7.16
CA ILE A 212 2.54 -7.04 -7.10
C ILE A 212 1.41 -7.06 -8.14
N PHE A 213 0.63 -6.00 -8.29
CA PHE A 213 -0.48 -5.97 -9.25
C PHE A 213 0.00 -5.90 -10.70
N LEU A 214 1.13 -5.23 -10.94
CA LEU A 214 1.79 -5.21 -12.23
C LEU A 214 2.33 -6.58 -12.64
N ASN A 215 2.97 -7.30 -11.71
CA ASN A 215 3.63 -8.57 -11.99
C ASN A 215 3.38 -9.61 -10.87
N PRO A 216 2.13 -10.10 -10.73
CA PRO A 216 1.78 -11.04 -9.67
C PRO A 216 2.30 -12.44 -9.97
N VAL A 217 2.67 -13.17 -8.92
CA VAL A 217 2.84 -14.63 -9.04
C VAL A 217 1.44 -15.25 -9.12
N ILE A 218 1.11 -15.83 -10.27
CA ILE A 218 -0.18 -16.49 -10.49
C ILE A 218 -0.01 -17.99 -10.32
N VAL A 219 -0.90 -18.58 -9.53
CA VAL A 219 -0.91 -20.02 -9.27
C VAL A 219 -1.88 -20.71 -10.23
N GLY A 220 -1.37 -21.71 -10.96
CA GLY A 220 -2.19 -22.60 -11.77
C GLY A 220 -3.03 -23.54 -10.92
N ARG A 221 -4.18 -23.98 -11.44
CA ARG A 221 -4.89 -25.12 -10.86
C ARG A 221 -3.98 -26.34 -11.00
N GLY A 222 -3.87 -27.15 -9.96
CA GLY A 222 -3.25 -28.46 -10.06
C GLY A 222 -3.64 -29.28 -8.89
#